data_AF-A0A967KAW8-F1
#
_entry.id   AF-A0A967KAW8-F1
#
_cell.length_a   1.000
_cell.length_b   1.000
_cell.length_c   1.000
_cell.angle_alpha   90.00
_cell.angle_beta   90.00
_cell.angle_gamma   90.00
#
_symmetry.space_group_name_H-M   'P 1'
#
loop_
_entity.id
_entity.type
_entity.pdbx_description
1 polymer ?
#
loop_
_entity_poly.entity_id
_entity_poly.type
_entity_poly.pdbx_seq_one_letter_code
_entity_poly.pdbx_strand_id
1 'polypeptide(L)'
;SVDEEAVVPQGGLPPVFYARMVGGSSVHFTANYWRLKPLDFHERSLLGPISGTGLADWPITYEELEPYYTKVDWEVGVSGAPGPFDPPRSRPYPMPPLPVKSSGVLFERGARRIGLHPQPAPMAITSTSFDGRPACQHCGFCAGFGCEFNAKSSSLASMIPKAEATGRCEIRPESTVFRLETDARGRVSEVRYFDRDGNEHAQKASAVIVSANGAETPRLLLSSDSVRFPDGLANGSGLVGKYLMFNGYTWASGLFEHPLNEYKSVQVTRITWDDYESDANRGFYGGGGLDCRFFQYPILHALGGLPSDAPTWGAEYKRMLGHYFNRTMDVGCHSTSLPVETNSISLDPEVKDKWGRPAMRVTYRDHPDDVACMQFFQDRARELLDAAGARRVWGPEVTEQSFGAHLLGTCRMGEDPSASVIDPDHRTHDVPNLFLCDGSSMVTGGRGQPTMTIQALAFRAAERIAELARRGEI
;
A
#
# COMPACT_ATOMS: atom_id res chain seq x y z
N SER A 1 -19.45 0.13 -13.30
CA SER A 1 -19.42 -0.20 -11.88
C SER A 1 -20.17 0.88 -11.10
N VAL A 2 -21.49 0.77 -11.12
CA VAL A 2 -22.41 1.50 -10.24
C VAL A 2 -23.33 0.39 -9.71
N ASP A 3 -23.65 0.40 -8.42
CA ASP A 3 -24.50 -0.57 -7.70
C ASP A 3 -23.82 -1.80 -7.06
N GLU A 4 -22.82 -1.55 -6.23
CA GLU A 4 -22.44 -2.45 -5.11
C GLU A 4 -22.24 -1.66 -3.81
N GLU A 5 -23.11 -0.69 -3.53
CA GLU A 5 -23.12 -0.04 -2.22
C GLU A 5 -23.80 -0.96 -1.21
N ALA A 6 -23.00 -1.56 -0.32
CA ALA A 6 -23.47 -1.71 1.05
C ALA A 6 -23.94 -0.32 1.49
N VAL A 7 -25.11 -0.23 2.13
CA VAL A 7 -25.68 1.03 2.61
C VAL A 7 -24.64 1.73 3.47
N VAL A 8 -23.87 2.66 2.89
CA VAL A 8 -22.98 3.54 3.64
C VAL A 8 -23.91 4.45 4.42
N PRO A 9 -23.90 4.44 5.75
CA PRO A 9 -24.64 5.44 6.50
C PRO A 9 -24.06 6.81 6.12
N GLN A 10 -24.85 7.58 5.37
CA GLN A 10 -24.71 9.00 5.03
C GLN A 10 -23.28 9.61 5.02
N GLY A 11 -22.74 9.83 3.81
CA GLY A 11 -21.89 11.00 3.54
C GLY A 11 -20.40 10.91 3.87
N GLY A 12 -19.88 9.76 4.28
CA GLY A 12 -18.45 9.53 4.50
C GLY A 12 -17.74 8.84 3.33
N LEU A 13 -16.43 9.05 3.22
CA LEU A 13 -15.56 8.17 2.42
C LEU A 13 -15.55 6.76 3.06
N PRO A 14 -15.49 5.67 2.26
CA PRO A 14 -15.34 4.34 2.82
C PRO A 14 -14.04 4.24 3.62
N PRO A 15 -14.00 3.51 4.75
CA PRO A 15 -12.83 3.45 5.63
C PRO A 15 -11.63 2.72 5.00
N VAL A 16 -11.85 1.95 3.93
CA VAL A 16 -10.79 1.26 3.20
C VAL A 16 -10.93 1.48 1.70
N PHE A 17 -9.81 1.76 1.05
CA PHE A 17 -9.74 2.03 -0.39
C PHE A 17 -8.93 0.96 -1.11
N TYR A 18 -9.56 0.27 -2.05
CA TYR A 18 -8.90 -0.68 -2.92
C TYR A 18 -9.68 -0.85 -4.23
N ALA A 19 -9.04 -1.40 -5.26
CA ALA A 19 -9.68 -1.65 -6.54
C ALA A 19 -10.08 -3.12 -6.70
N ARG A 20 -11.32 -3.37 -7.10
CA ARG A 20 -11.86 -4.71 -7.43
C ARG A 20 -11.86 -4.90 -8.94
N MET A 21 -10.70 -5.27 -9.48
CA MET A 21 -10.50 -5.54 -10.90
C MET A 21 -9.28 -6.42 -11.12
N VAL A 22 -9.12 -6.95 -12.32
CA VAL A 22 -7.88 -7.64 -12.72
C VAL A 22 -6.69 -6.67 -12.58
N GLY A 23 -5.67 -7.09 -11.84
CA GLY A 23 -4.51 -6.27 -11.47
C GLY A 23 -4.65 -5.50 -10.15
N GLY A 24 -5.85 -5.44 -9.58
CA GLY A 24 -6.12 -4.84 -8.27
C GLY A 24 -5.70 -3.37 -8.15
N SER A 25 -5.41 -2.93 -6.92
CA SER A 25 -5.06 -1.54 -6.61
C SER A 25 -3.79 -1.03 -7.32
N SER A 26 -2.92 -1.92 -7.80
CA SER A 26 -1.75 -1.53 -8.59
C SER A 26 -2.12 -0.83 -9.89
N VAL A 27 -3.34 -1.03 -10.41
CA VAL A 27 -3.83 -0.30 -11.58
C VAL A 27 -3.97 1.20 -11.28
N HIS A 28 -4.32 1.57 -10.05
CA HIS A 28 -4.65 2.95 -9.67
C HIS A 28 -3.60 3.63 -8.76
N PHE A 29 -2.53 2.93 -8.38
CA PHE A 29 -1.49 3.48 -7.49
C PHE A 29 -0.67 4.62 -8.12
N THR A 30 0.15 5.29 -7.32
CA THR A 30 1.12 6.30 -7.76
C THR A 30 2.42 5.70 -8.33
N ALA A 31 2.64 4.40 -8.08
CA ALA A 31 3.85 3.65 -8.45
C ALA A 31 5.14 4.05 -7.71
N ASN A 32 5.07 4.70 -6.55
CA ASN A 32 6.23 4.82 -5.65
C ASN A 32 6.64 3.44 -5.13
N TYR A 33 7.92 3.06 -5.28
CA TYR A 33 8.39 1.69 -5.01
C TYR A 33 9.57 1.68 -4.03
N TRP A 34 9.24 1.78 -2.75
CA TRP A 34 10.25 1.86 -1.68
C TRP A 34 10.50 0.45 -1.13
N ARG A 35 11.77 0.11 -0.93
CA ARG A 35 12.14 -1.08 -0.14
C ARG A 35 11.99 -0.75 1.34
N LEU A 36 11.59 -1.72 2.16
CA LEU A 36 11.91 -1.65 3.59
C LEU A 36 13.44 -1.65 3.76
N LYS A 37 13.93 -1.06 4.86
CA LYS A 37 15.34 -1.07 5.24
C LYS A 37 15.62 -2.22 6.22
N PRO A 38 16.89 -2.63 6.38
CA PRO A 38 17.27 -3.69 7.33
C PRO A 38 16.65 -3.56 8.72
N LEU A 39 16.63 -2.35 9.28
CA LEU A 39 16.05 -2.08 10.60
C LEU A 39 14.56 -2.45 10.71
N ASP A 40 13.78 -2.29 9.64
CA ASP A 40 12.32 -2.49 9.66
C ASP A 40 11.95 -3.96 9.94
N PHE A 41 12.90 -4.89 9.76
CA PHE A 41 12.71 -6.32 10.00
C PHE A 41 12.92 -6.72 11.47
N HIS A 42 13.58 -5.88 12.28
CA HIS A 42 13.97 -6.24 13.65
C HIS A 42 13.79 -5.07 14.65
N GLU A 43 12.84 -4.18 14.39
CA GLU A 43 12.59 -2.99 15.21
C GLU A 43 12.19 -3.32 16.65
N ARG A 44 11.39 -4.37 16.88
CA ARG A 44 11.00 -4.77 18.22
C ARG A 44 12.22 -5.19 19.03
N SER A 45 13.16 -5.91 18.42
CA SER A 45 14.44 -6.26 19.06
C SER A 45 15.32 -5.04 19.32
N LEU A 46 15.36 -4.06 18.40
CA LEU A 46 16.19 -2.86 18.53
C LEU A 46 15.66 -1.85 19.55
N LEU A 47 14.36 -1.60 19.54
CA LEU A 47 13.74 -0.47 20.24
C LEU A 47 12.97 -0.90 21.51
N GLY A 48 12.76 -2.20 21.69
CA GLY A 48 11.89 -2.70 22.75
C GLY A 48 10.41 -2.68 22.36
N PRO A 49 9.52 -3.13 23.27
CA PRO A 49 8.08 -3.07 23.03
C PRO A 49 7.57 -1.64 23.12
N ILE A 50 6.61 -1.29 22.27
CA ILE A 50 5.86 -0.04 22.40
C ILE A 50 4.54 -0.35 23.11
N SER A 51 4.26 0.40 24.19
CA SER A 51 3.08 0.17 25.03
C SER A 51 1.79 0.23 24.22
N GLY A 52 0.84 -0.68 24.47
CA GLY A 52 -0.44 -0.72 23.77
C GLY A 52 -0.38 -1.25 22.33
N THR A 53 0.76 -1.81 21.90
CA THR A 53 0.95 -2.33 20.55
C THR A 53 1.33 -3.82 20.57
N GLY A 54 1.09 -4.50 19.45
CA GLY A 54 1.60 -5.83 19.16
C GLY A 54 2.86 -5.80 18.31
N LEU A 55 3.73 -4.78 18.47
CA LEU A 55 4.96 -4.63 17.69
C LEU A 55 5.83 -5.89 17.80
N ALA A 56 6.19 -6.46 16.66
CA ALA A 56 6.95 -7.69 16.53
C ALA A 56 8.00 -7.55 15.43
N ASP A 57 9.05 -8.37 15.53
CA ASP A 57 10.04 -8.52 14.46
C ASP A 57 9.47 -9.40 13.34
N TRP A 58 9.94 -9.16 12.13
CA TRP A 58 9.66 -10.06 11.01
C TRP A 58 10.39 -11.39 11.25
N PRO A 59 9.80 -12.54 10.88
CA PRO A 59 10.48 -13.82 11.00
C PRO A 59 11.42 -14.11 9.81
N ILE A 60 11.75 -13.08 9.04
CA ILE A 60 12.69 -13.08 7.93
C ILE A 60 13.53 -11.81 8.03
N THR A 61 14.71 -11.83 7.40
CA THR A 61 15.63 -10.69 7.36
C THR A 61 15.53 -9.91 6.06
N TYR A 62 16.10 -8.70 6.04
CA TYR A 62 16.25 -7.94 4.81
C TYR A 62 17.12 -8.69 3.81
N GLU A 63 18.20 -9.32 4.27
CA GLU A 63 19.14 -10.07 3.45
C GLU A 63 18.47 -11.25 2.74
N GLU A 64 17.54 -11.92 3.40
CA GLU A 64 16.72 -12.97 2.78
C GLU A 64 15.73 -12.43 1.75
N LEU A 65 15.22 -11.21 1.93
CA LEU A 65 14.25 -10.58 1.02
C LEU A 65 14.90 -9.75 -0.10
N GLU A 66 16.16 -9.33 0.06
CA GLU A 66 16.90 -8.47 -0.88
C GLU A 66 16.94 -9.04 -2.30
N PRO A 67 17.23 -10.35 -2.52
CA PRO A 67 17.22 -10.91 -3.86
C PRO A 67 15.84 -10.81 -4.53
N TYR A 68 14.76 -10.89 -3.74
CA TYR A 68 13.39 -10.74 -4.23
C TYR A 68 13.02 -9.28 -4.49
N TYR A 69 13.50 -8.33 -3.68
CA TYR A 69 13.40 -6.91 -4.02
C TYR A 69 14.09 -6.59 -5.34
N THR A 70 15.29 -7.14 -5.55
CA THR A 70 16.03 -7.00 -6.81
C THR A 70 15.30 -7.67 -7.97
N LYS A 71 14.67 -8.83 -7.74
CA LYS A 71 13.80 -9.47 -8.72
C LYS A 71 12.62 -8.59 -9.09
N VAL A 72 11.95 -7.96 -8.11
CA VAL A 72 10.87 -6.99 -8.36
C VAL A 72 11.36 -5.87 -9.27
N ASP A 73 12.49 -5.23 -8.94
CA ASP A 73 13.01 -4.12 -9.76
C ASP A 73 13.08 -4.49 -11.24
N TRP A 74 13.65 -5.66 -11.54
CA TRP A 74 13.90 -6.12 -12.90
C TRP A 74 12.66 -6.73 -13.58
N GLU A 75 11.75 -7.37 -12.85
CA GLU A 75 10.56 -7.99 -13.46
C GLU A 75 9.47 -6.96 -13.78
N VAL A 76 9.32 -5.93 -12.94
CA VAL A 76 8.34 -4.85 -13.17
C VAL A 76 8.94 -3.59 -13.78
N GLY A 77 10.27 -3.53 -13.97
CA GLY A 77 10.93 -2.38 -14.56
C GLY A 77 10.81 -1.13 -13.67
N VAL A 78 11.51 -1.13 -12.54
CA VAL A 78 11.60 0.03 -11.64
C VAL A 78 12.65 1.02 -12.17
N SER A 79 12.27 2.27 -12.38
CA SER A 79 13.21 3.36 -12.66
C SER A 79 13.73 3.96 -11.37
N GLY A 80 15.03 4.24 -11.31
CA GLY A 80 15.63 4.80 -10.09
C GLY A 80 17.14 4.97 -10.20
N ALA A 81 17.72 5.54 -9.15
CA ALA A 81 19.16 5.63 -8.96
C ALA A 81 19.45 5.55 -7.45
N PRO A 82 20.60 4.99 -7.05
CA PRO A 82 20.97 4.94 -5.64
C PRO A 82 21.07 6.37 -5.07
N GLY A 83 20.63 6.51 -3.83
CA GLY A 83 20.74 7.73 -3.03
C GLY A 83 21.42 7.46 -1.69
N PRO A 84 21.70 8.50 -0.89
CA PRO A 84 22.38 8.39 0.41
C PRO A 84 21.65 7.47 1.41
N PHE A 85 20.34 7.29 1.25
CA PHE A 85 19.51 6.49 2.16
C PHE A 85 18.93 5.23 1.53
N ASP A 86 19.36 4.87 0.31
CA ASP A 86 18.87 3.66 -0.36
C ASP A 86 19.37 2.41 0.40
N PRO A 87 18.51 1.43 0.70
CA PRO A 87 18.95 0.22 1.38
C PRO A 87 19.85 -0.63 0.47
N PRO A 88 20.60 -1.61 1.02
CA PRO A 88 21.57 -2.38 0.24
C PRO A 88 20.95 -3.09 -0.97
N ARG A 89 21.59 -3.01 -2.14
CA ARG A 89 21.13 -3.65 -3.38
C ARG A 89 22.22 -4.54 -3.96
N SER A 90 21.87 -5.77 -4.31
CA SER A 90 22.78 -6.69 -5.02
C SER A 90 22.94 -6.33 -6.51
N ARG A 91 21.97 -5.63 -7.08
CA ARG A 91 21.99 -5.17 -8.48
C ARG A 91 21.46 -3.73 -8.61
N PRO A 92 22.02 -2.90 -9.51
CA PRO A 92 21.47 -1.59 -9.81
C PRO A 92 20.03 -1.65 -10.33
N TYR A 93 19.34 -0.50 -10.27
CA TYR A 93 18.06 -0.30 -10.95
C TYR A 93 18.18 -0.66 -12.44
N PRO A 94 17.15 -1.29 -13.05
CA PRO A 94 17.17 -1.66 -14.46
C PRO A 94 17.15 -0.47 -15.41
N MET A 95 16.68 0.68 -14.94
CA MET A 95 16.49 1.89 -15.75
C MET A 95 16.89 3.14 -14.96
N PRO A 96 17.35 4.21 -15.65
CA PRO A 96 17.64 5.47 -14.99
C PRO A 96 16.38 6.09 -14.37
N PRO A 97 16.51 7.04 -13.43
CA PRO A 97 15.36 7.76 -12.90
C PRO A 97 14.54 8.46 -13.99
N LEU A 98 13.26 8.69 -13.71
CA LEU A 98 12.43 9.58 -14.53
C LEU A 98 12.97 11.01 -14.51
N PRO A 99 12.76 11.79 -15.60
CA PRO A 99 13.07 13.21 -15.64
C PRO A 99 12.46 13.97 -14.46
N VAL A 100 13.26 14.85 -13.88
CA VAL A 100 12.86 15.67 -12.72
C VAL A 100 11.81 16.69 -13.16
N LYS A 101 10.69 16.76 -12.44
CA LYS A 101 9.64 17.77 -12.65
C LYS A 101 9.95 19.06 -11.87
N SER A 102 9.18 20.11 -12.14
CA SER A 102 9.27 21.43 -11.46
C SER A 102 9.31 21.31 -9.94
N SER A 103 8.36 20.62 -9.32
CA SER A 103 8.36 20.40 -7.87
C SER A 103 9.58 19.64 -7.40
N GLY A 104 10.08 18.66 -8.15
CA GLY A 104 11.32 17.95 -7.82
C GLY A 104 12.53 18.89 -7.70
N VAL A 105 12.63 19.88 -8.58
CA VAL A 105 13.70 20.90 -8.52
C VAL A 105 13.54 21.81 -7.31
N LEU A 106 12.31 22.27 -7.02
CA LEU A 106 12.03 23.13 -5.87
C LEU A 106 12.23 22.39 -4.55
N PHE A 107 11.75 21.16 -4.47
CA PHE A 107 11.91 20.25 -3.34
C PHE A 107 13.39 19.98 -3.06
N GLU A 108 14.19 19.65 -4.08
CA GLU A 108 15.63 19.48 -3.91
C GLU A 108 16.30 20.73 -3.31
N ARG A 109 15.94 21.92 -3.80
CA ARG A 109 16.51 23.18 -3.34
C ARG A 109 16.08 23.51 -1.90
N GLY A 110 14.80 23.32 -1.59
CA GLY A 110 14.25 23.52 -0.24
C GLY A 110 14.90 22.57 0.75
N ALA A 111 14.88 21.27 0.46
CA ALA A 111 15.48 20.22 1.27
C ALA A 111 16.95 20.53 1.61
N ARG A 112 17.79 20.83 0.60
CA ARG A 112 19.21 21.15 0.83
C ARG A 112 19.44 22.39 1.69
N ARG A 113 18.56 23.40 1.62
CA ARG A 113 18.68 24.62 2.44
C ARG A 113 18.45 24.38 3.93
N ILE A 114 17.64 23.38 4.26
CA ILE A 114 17.34 22.98 5.64
C ILE A 114 18.15 21.74 6.07
N GLY A 115 19.21 21.41 5.32
CA GLY A 115 20.15 20.34 5.66
C GLY A 115 19.67 18.92 5.35
N LEU A 116 18.58 18.75 4.61
CA LEU A 116 18.10 17.44 4.16
C LEU A 116 18.82 16.97 2.88
N HIS A 117 18.83 15.65 2.64
CA HIS A 117 19.53 15.03 1.51
C HIS A 117 18.54 14.42 0.50
N PRO A 118 18.02 15.22 -0.45
CA PRO A 118 17.06 14.74 -1.43
C PRO A 118 17.71 13.76 -2.42
N GLN A 119 16.97 12.73 -2.80
CA GLN A 119 17.41 11.70 -3.73
C GLN A 119 16.34 11.38 -4.80
N PRO A 120 16.72 10.75 -5.92
CA PRO A 120 15.75 10.24 -6.89
C PRO A 120 14.76 9.27 -6.26
N ALA A 121 13.47 9.46 -6.55
CA ALA A 121 12.44 8.52 -6.12
C ALA A 121 12.46 7.27 -7.02
N PRO A 122 12.48 6.06 -6.44
CA PRO A 122 12.27 4.83 -7.20
C PRO A 122 10.80 4.68 -7.58
N MET A 123 10.54 4.46 -8.87
CA MET A 123 9.19 4.39 -9.43
C MET A 123 9.02 3.10 -10.22
N ALA A 124 7.93 2.36 -10.00
CA ALA A 124 7.49 1.27 -10.86
C ALA A 124 6.84 1.83 -12.15
N ILE A 125 7.64 2.57 -12.90
CA ILE A 125 7.30 3.23 -14.15
C ILE A 125 8.51 3.11 -15.07
N THR A 126 8.29 2.68 -16.31
CA THR A 126 9.33 2.55 -17.33
C THR A 126 9.83 3.93 -17.79
N SER A 127 11.04 4.33 -17.40
CA SER A 127 11.67 5.59 -17.87
C SER A 127 12.27 5.47 -19.28
N THR A 128 12.52 4.23 -19.71
CA THR A 128 12.89 3.84 -21.08
C THR A 128 12.07 2.64 -21.49
N SER A 129 12.02 2.28 -22.78
CA SER A 129 11.33 1.05 -23.19
C SER A 129 11.95 -0.16 -22.49
N PHE A 130 11.12 -0.99 -21.87
CA PHE A 130 11.57 -2.10 -21.04
C PHE A 130 10.61 -3.27 -21.17
N ASP A 131 11.16 -4.44 -21.50
CA ASP A 131 10.42 -5.70 -21.53
C ASP A 131 9.11 -5.62 -22.37
N GLY A 132 9.25 -5.12 -23.59
CA GLY A 132 8.14 -4.93 -24.53
C GLY A 132 7.17 -3.78 -24.20
N ARG A 133 7.34 -3.08 -23.08
CA ARG A 133 6.53 -1.92 -22.69
C ARG A 133 7.23 -0.61 -23.06
N PRO A 134 6.50 0.43 -23.53
CA PRO A 134 7.09 1.70 -23.92
C PRO A 134 7.56 2.50 -22.70
N ALA A 135 8.36 3.54 -22.94
CA ALA A 135 8.69 4.55 -21.93
C ALA A 135 7.46 5.40 -21.56
N CYS A 136 7.45 5.94 -20.34
CA CYS A 136 6.42 6.86 -19.85
C CYS A 136 6.24 8.07 -20.78
N GLN A 137 4.99 8.39 -21.10
CA GLN A 137 4.64 9.57 -21.92
C GLN A 137 4.32 10.81 -21.06
N HIS A 138 4.52 10.73 -19.74
CA HIS A 138 4.38 11.85 -18.82
C HIS A 138 2.99 12.53 -18.85
N CYS A 139 1.92 11.75 -19.04
CA CYS A 139 0.56 12.26 -19.24
C CYS A 139 -0.10 12.89 -17.99
N GLY A 140 0.39 12.61 -16.77
CA GLY A 140 -0.20 13.10 -15.52
C GLY A 140 -1.13 12.11 -14.82
N PHE A 141 -1.70 11.14 -15.55
CA PHE A 141 -2.76 10.26 -15.08
C PHE A 141 -2.26 8.94 -14.47
N CYS A 142 -1.46 9.01 -13.39
CA CYS A 142 -1.05 7.81 -12.65
C CYS A 142 -1.95 7.55 -11.45
N ALA A 143 -1.98 8.47 -10.47
CA ALA A 143 -2.77 8.29 -9.25
C ALA A 143 -4.27 8.29 -9.56
N GLY A 144 -4.96 7.21 -9.22
CA GLY A 144 -6.41 7.04 -9.46
C GLY A 144 -6.79 6.57 -10.87
N PHE A 145 -5.82 6.34 -11.77
CA PHE A 145 -6.08 5.97 -13.16
C PHE A 145 -5.23 4.78 -13.61
N GLY A 146 -5.80 3.93 -14.47
CA GLY A 146 -5.01 2.99 -15.27
C GLY A 146 -4.13 3.73 -16.28
N CYS A 147 -2.93 3.20 -16.56
CA CYS A 147 -2.02 3.83 -17.50
C CYS A 147 -2.33 3.38 -18.93
N GLU A 148 -2.72 4.31 -19.80
CA GLU A 148 -3.05 4.03 -21.21
C GLU A 148 -1.85 3.60 -22.06
N PHE A 149 -0.62 3.80 -21.56
CA PHE A 149 0.62 3.43 -22.25
C PHE A 149 1.27 2.15 -21.73
N ASN A 150 0.72 1.50 -20.70
CA ASN A 150 1.35 0.36 -20.01
C ASN A 150 2.75 0.64 -19.42
N ALA A 151 3.13 1.92 -19.30
CA ALA A 151 4.41 2.33 -18.73
C ALA A 151 4.42 2.24 -17.20
N LYS A 152 3.28 2.54 -16.55
CA LYS A 152 3.09 2.36 -15.11
C LYS A 152 2.89 0.87 -14.80
N SER A 153 3.81 0.28 -14.05
CA SER A 153 3.97 -1.16 -13.89
C SER A 153 3.00 -1.77 -12.88
N SER A 154 1.70 -1.61 -13.11
CA SER A 154 0.66 -2.40 -12.45
C SER A 154 0.83 -3.88 -12.80
N SER A 155 0.34 -4.79 -11.96
CA SER A 155 0.38 -6.22 -12.30
C SER A 155 -0.44 -6.56 -13.56
N LEU A 156 -1.46 -5.76 -13.88
CA LEU A 156 -2.20 -5.83 -15.15
C LEU A 156 -1.29 -5.57 -16.36
N ALA A 157 -0.31 -4.67 -16.23
CA ALA A 157 0.61 -4.34 -17.32
C ALA A 157 1.88 -5.21 -17.33
N SER A 158 2.44 -5.54 -16.15
CA SER A 158 3.79 -6.12 -16.05
C SER A 158 3.83 -7.63 -15.82
N MET A 159 2.81 -8.23 -15.21
CA MET A 159 2.85 -9.63 -14.74
C MET A 159 1.79 -10.52 -15.37
N ILE A 160 0.53 -10.09 -15.38
CA ILE A 160 -0.59 -10.91 -15.85
C ILE A 160 -0.41 -11.32 -17.31
N PRO A 161 -0.04 -10.43 -18.26
CA PRO A 161 0.20 -10.83 -19.64
C PRO A 161 1.31 -11.89 -19.78
N LYS A 162 2.37 -11.80 -18.95
CA LYS A 162 3.43 -12.82 -18.93
C LYS A 162 2.92 -14.16 -18.43
N ALA A 163 2.10 -14.15 -17.38
CA ALA A 163 1.52 -15.36 -16.81
C ALA A 163 0.58 -16.06 -17.81
N GLU A 164 -0.31 -15.32 -18.48
CA GLU A 164 -1.21 -15.85 -19.52
C GLU A 164 -0.44 -16.42 -20.72
N ALA A 165 0.63 -15.74 -21.15
CA ALA A 165 1.47 -16.19 -22.26
C ALA A 165 2.14 -17.55 -22.03
N THR A 166 2.22 -18.03 -20.77
CA THR A 166 2.73 -19.39 -20.49
C THR A 166 1.77 -20.50 -20.90
N GLY A 167 0.49 -20.19 -21.14
CA GLY A 167 -0.59 -21.17 -21.35
C GLY A 167 -0.96 -21.98 -20.10
N ARG A 168 -0.43 -21.60 -18.92
CA ARG A 168 -0.66 -22.26 -17.62
C ARG A 168 -1.42 -21.39 -16.62
N CYS A 169 -1.82 -20.19 -17.02
CA CYS A 169 -2.58 -19.25 -16.20
C CYS A 169 -3.91 -18.95 -16.90
N GLU A 170 -5.00 -19.06 -16.15
CA GLU A 170 -6.33 -18.65 -16.56
C GLU A 170 -6.80 -17.54 -15.63
N ILE A 171 -7.25 -16.43 -16.20
CA ILE A 171 -7.87 -15.34 -15.44
C ILE A 171 -9.38 -15.38 -15.66
N ARG A 172 -10.14 -15.57 -14.57
CA ARG A 172 -11.60 -15.48 -14.55
C ARG A 172 -12.03 -14.17 -13.90
N PRO A 173 -12.20 -13.07 -14.66
CA PRO A 173 -12.71 -11.82 -14.09
C PRO A 173 -14.15 -12.01 -13.58
N GLU A 174 -14.60 -11.07 -12.74
CA GLU A 174 -15.98 -11.06 -12.21
C GLU A 174 -16.35 -12.35 -11.46
N SER A 175 -15.34 -13.03 -10.89
CA SER A 175 -15.51 -14.22 -10.06
C SER A 175 -15.30 -13.83 -8.60
N THR A 176 -16.38 -13.70 -7.84
CA THR A 176 -16.34 -13.26 -6.44
C THR A 176 -16.30 -14.46 -5.52
N VAL A 177 -15.10 -14.81 -5.02
CA VAL A 177 -14.94 -15.86 -4.00
C VAL A 177 -15.65 -15.44 -2.72
N PHE A 178 -16.44 -16.36 -2.15
CA PHE A 178 -17.18 -16.11 -0.92
C PHE A 178 -16.89 -17.11 0.19
N ARG A 179 -16.31 -18.27 -0.13
CA ARG A 179 -16.03 -19.31 0.85
C ARG A 179 -14.93 -20.26 0.40
N LEU A 180 -14.12 -20.71 1.36
CA LEU A 180 -13.16 -21.78 1.21
C LEU A 180 -13.63 -22.99 2.01
N GLU A 181 -13.84 -24.12 1.36
CA GLU A 181 -14.31 -25.35 2.00
C GLU A 181 -13.15 -26.28 2.30
N THR A 182 -13.19 -26.96 3.45
CA THR A 182 -12.15 -27.92 3.85
C THR A 182 -12.65 -29.36 3.86
N ASP A 183 -11.77 -30.30 3.55
CA ASP A 183 -12.04 -31.73 3.72
C ASP A 183 -11.88 -32.20 5.20
N ALA A 184 -12.17 -33.48 5.44
CA ALA A 184 -12.01 -34.08 6.77
C ALA A 184 -10.54 -34.13 7.26
N ARG A 185 -9.56 -33.91 6.38
CA ARG A 185 -8.14 -33.82 6.73
C ARG A 185 -7.73 -32.39 7.08
N GLY A 186 -8.64 -31.40 6.92
CA GLY A 186 -8.38 -30.00 7.22
C GLY A 186 -7.61 -29.28 6.12
N ARG A 187 -7.61 -29.83 4.90
CA ARG A 187 -7.09 -29.15 3.72
C ARG A 187 -8.23 -28.43 3.01
N VAL A 188 -7.95 -27.28 2.40
CA VAL A 188 -8.90 -26.66 1.46
C VAL A 188 -9.11 -27.62 0.29
N SER A 189 -10.36 -28.00 0.05
CA SER A 189 -10.76 -28.89 -1.03
C SER A 189 -11.36 -28.13 -2.21
N GLU A 190 -12.12 -27.06 -1.92
CA GLU A 190 -12.89 -26.31 -2.91
C GLU A 190 -12.93 -24.81 -2.61
N VAL A 191 -12.81 -24.00 -3.66
CA VAL A 191 -13.03 -22.55 -3.64
C VAL A 191 -14.43 -22.27 -4.20
N ARG A 192 -15.30 -21.65 -3.42
CA ARG A 192 -16.68 -21.31 -3.79
C ARG A 192 -16.75 -19.85 -4.22
N TYR A 193 -17.32 -19.60 -5.40
CA TYR A 193 -17.42 -18.25 -5.96
C TYR A 193 -18.73 -18.04 -6.73
N PHE A 194 -19.16 -16.78 -6.79
CA PHE A 194 -20.20 -16.32 -7.71
C PHE A 194 -19.56 -15.85 -9.02
N ASP A 195 -20.12 -16.24 -10.17
CA ASP A 195 -19.75 -15.66 -11.46
C ASP A 195 -20.45 -14.31 -11.71
N ARG A 196 -20.25 -13.73 -12.91
CA ARG A 196 -20.87 -12.46 -13.32
C ARG A 196 -22.39 -12.47 -13.33
N ASP A 197 -22.99 -13.63 -13.53
CA ASP A 197 -24.45 -13.82 -13.60
C ASP A 197 -25.03 -14.18 -12.22
N GLY A 198 -24.17 -14.30 -11.20
CA GLY A 198 -24.53 -14.66 -9.84
C GLY A 198 -24.69 -16.16 -9.60
N ASN A 199 -24.28 -17.02 -10.54
CA ASN A 199 -24.32 -18.46 -10.33
C ASN A 199 -23.19 -18.90 -9.38
N GLU A 200 -23.49 -19.84 -8.49
CA GLU A 200 -22.50 -20.45 -7.63
C GLU A 200 -21.69 -21.53 -8.35
N HIS A 201 -20.38 -21.48 -8.16
CA HIS A 201 -19.44 -22.47 -8.67
C HIS A 201 -18.55 -22.99 -7.54
N ALA A 202 -18.05 -24.22 -7.73
CA ALA A 202 -17.05 -24.84 -6.88
C ALA A 202 -15.83 -25.23 -7.71
N GLN A 203 -14.66 -24.71 -7.36
CA GLN A 203 -13.40 -25.03 -8.02
C GLN A 203 -12.51 -25.84 -7.08
N LYS A 204 -12.23 -27.08 -7.44
CA LYS A 204 -11.25 -27.92 -6.74
C LYS A 204 -9.84 -27.39 -6.96
N ALA A 205 -9.01 -27.44 -5.93
CA ALA A 205 -7.62 -27.01 -5.99
C ALA A 205 -6.73 -27.86 -5.08
N SER A 206 -5.50 -28.17 -5.52
CA SER A 206 -4.51 -28.84 -4.67
C SER A 206 -3.94 -27.89 -3.62
N ALA A 207 -3.75 -26.62 -3.99
CA ALA A 207 -3.32 -25.54 -3.13
C ALA A 207 -4.11 -24.27 -3.44
N VAL A 208 -4.35 -23.43 -2.43
CA VAL A 208 -5.05 -22.16 -2.56
C VAL A 208 -4.16 -21.05 -2.03
N ILE A 209 -3.98 -20.00 -2.84
CA ILE A 209 -3.28 -18.78 -2.46
C ILE A 209 -4.32 -17.66 -2.41
N VAL A 210 -4.50 -17.06 -1.24
CA VAL A 210 -5.37 -15.88 -1.06
C VAL A 210 -4.52 -14.62 -1.14
N SER A 211 -4.85 -13.77 -2.11
CA SER A 211 -4.21 -12.47 -2.37
C SER A 211 -5.28 -11.40 -2.56
N ALA A 212 -6.27 -11.39 -1.66
CA ALA A 212 -7.46 -10.56 -1.79
C ALA A 212 -7.27 -9.13 -1.28
N ASN A 213 -6.11 -8.78 -0.70
CA ASN A 213 -5.74 -7.54 0.01
C ASN A 213 -5.95 -7.63 1.54
N GLY A 214 -5.33 -6.71 2.29
CA GLY A 214 -5.37 -6.66 3.75
C GLY A 214 -6.73 -6.36 4.38
N ALA A 215 -7.82 -6.33 3.61
CA ALA A 215 -9.18 -6.25 4.13
C ALA A 215 -10.08 -7.38 3.62
N GLU A 216 -10.01 -7.75 2.35
CA GLU A 216 -10.84 -8.85 1.83
C GLU A 216 -10.28 -10.24 2.18
N THR A 217 -8.96 -10.38 2.37
CA THR A 217 -8.36 -11.64 2.85
C THR A 217 -8.89 -12.06 4.22
N PRO A 218 -8.81 -11.23 5.29
CA PRO A 218 -9.37 -11.61 6.59
C PRO A 218 -10.89 -11.79 6.53
N ARG A 219 -11.62 -10.98 5.75
CA ARG A 219 -13.07 -11.15 5.57
C ARG A 219 -13.44 -12.51 4.97
N LEU A 220 -12.71 -12.96 3.95
CA LEU A 220 -12.92 -14.28 3.34
C LEU A 220 -12.63 -15.42 4.33
N LEU A 221 -11.54 -15.31 5.09
CA LEU A 221 -11.17 -16.31 6.09
C LEU A 221 -12.21 -16.42 7.20
N LEU A 222 -12.65 -15.28 7.75
CA LEU A 222 -13.71 -15.22 8.77
C LEU A 222 -15.06 -15.74 8.24
N SER A 223 -15.36 -15.52 6.95
CA SER A 223 -16.59 -16.03 6.30
C SER A 223 -16.50 -17.50 5.87
N SER A 224 -15.34 -18.13 6.06
CA SER A 224 -15.08 -19.54 5.75
C SER A 224 -15.09 -20.40 7.02
N ASP A 225 -15.98 -20.06 7.97
CA ASP A 225 -16.20 -20.81 9.20
C ASP A 225 -16.68 -22.25 8.92
N SER A 226 -16.42 -23.19 9.81
CA SER A 226 -16.93 -24.56 9.72
C SER A 226 -16.98 -25.21 11.10
N VAL A 227 -17.49 -26.45 11.19
CA VAL A 227 -17.43 -27.22 12.46
C VAL A 227 -16.01 -27.35 13.00
N ARG A 228 -14.99 -27.41 12.13
CA ARG A 228 -13.57 -27.45 12.55
C ARG A 228 -13.02 -26.06 12.87
N PHE A 229 -13.51 -25.04 12.19
CA PHE A 229 -13.02 -23.66 12.27
C PHE A 229 -14.19 -22.73 12.62
N PRO A 230 -14.77 -22.82 13.84
CA PRO A 230 -16.01 -22.12 14.16
C PRO A 230 -15.87 -20.59 14.14
N ASP A 231 -14.66 -20.08 14.39
CA ASP A 231 -14.34 -18.66 14.41
C ASP A 231 -13.67 -18.18 13.10
N GLY A 232 -13.82 -18.94 12.02
CA GLY A 232 -13.21 -18.65 10.71
C GLY A 232 -11.98 -19.51 10.39
N LEU A 233 -11.74 -19.71 9.10
CA LEU A 233 -10.64 -20.53 8.59
C LEU A 233 -9.28 -19.90 8.93
N ALA A 234 -8.32 -20.72 9.35
CA ALA A 234 -6.97 -20.28 9.72
C ALA A 234 -6.93 -19.25 10.88
N ASN A 235 -7.94 -19.25 11.74
CA ASN A 235 -8.06 -18.33 12.87
C ASN A 235 -7.77 -18.99 14.23
N GLY A 236 -6.96 -20.05 14.29
CA GLY A 236 -6.59 -20.73 15.54
C GLY A 236 -5.90 -19.83 16.57
N SER A 237 -5.20 -18.78 16.10
CA SER A 237 -4.61 -17.74 16.96
C SER A 237 -5.60 -16.68 17.42
N GLY A 238 -6.79 -16.59 16.80
CA GLY A 238 -7.73 -15.50 17.01
C GLY A 238 -7.24 -14.14 16.47
N LEU A 239 -6.25 -14.14 15.57
CA LEU A 239 -5.62 -12.93 15.03
C LEU A 239 -6.06 -12.57 13.61
N VAL A 240 -6.85 -13.41 12.92
CA VAL A 240 -7.38 -13.06 11.59
C VAL A 240 -8.21 -11.77 11.72
N GLY A 241 -7.82 -10.78 10.94
CA GLY A 241 -8.45 -9.46 10.91
C GLY A 241 -7.83 -8.44 11.85
N LYS A 242 -7.03 -8.82 12.87
CA LYS A 242 -6.46 -7.90 13.87
C LYS A 242 -5.18 -7.22 13.41
N TYR A 243 -4.72 -6.19 14.14
CA TYR A 243 -3.52 -5.41 13.83
C TYR A 243 -3.55 -4.72 12.47
N LEU A 244 -4.74 -4.30 12.03
CA LEU A 244 -4.87 -3.49 10.82
C LEU A 244 -4.02 -2.22 10.95
N MET A 245 -3.10 -2.02 10.01
CA MET A 245 -2.28 -0.81 9.87
C MET A 245 -2.60 -0.14 8.53
N PHE A 246 -2.61 1.19 8.51
CA PHE A 246 -2.84 1.98 7.31
C PHE A 246 -1.60 2.61 6.68
N ASN A 247 -0.49 2.74 7.40
CA ASN A 247 0.58 3.73 7.19
C ASN A 247 0.14 5.16 7.55
N GLY A 248 0.95 5.87 8.33
CA GLY A 248 0.69 7.27 8.65
C GLY A 248 0.87 8.16 7.42
N TYR A 249 -0.06 9.09 7.22
CA TYR A 249 -0.02 10.02 6.10
C TYR A 249 -0.58 11.40 6.46
N THR A 250 0.20 12.43 6.12
CA THR A 250 -0.25 13.83 6.11
C THR A 250 0.43 14.56 4.96
N TRP A 251 0.14 15.85 4.79
CA TRP A 251 0.77 16.66 3.76
C TRP A 251 0.76 18.14 4.13
N ALA A 252 1.59 18.91 3.44
CA ALA A 252 1.48 20.36 3.35
C ALA A 252 1.52 20.78 1.88
N SER A 253 0.87 21.89 1.57
CA SER A 253 0.78 22.49 0.24
C SER A 253 1.44 23.86 0.25
N GLY A 254 2.18 24.18 -0.80
CA GLY A 254 2.82 25.49 -0.98
C GLY A 254 2.42 26.14 -2.31
N LEU A 255 2.06 27.42 -2.26
CA LEU A 255 1.77 28.25 -3.44
C LEU A 255 3.04 28.95 -3.93
N PHE A 256 3.30 28.90 -5.23
CA PHE A 256 4.50 29.47 -5.86
C PHE A 256 4.18 30.59 -6.84
N GLU A 257 5.14 31.51 -7.01
CA GLU A 257 5.00 32.67 -7.91
C GLU A 257 4.86 32.27 -9.39
N HIS A 258 5.53 31.20 -9.82
CA HIS A 258 5.55 30.75 -11.21
C HIS A 258 4.75 29.44 -11.39
N PRO A 259 4.14 29.21 -12.57
CA PRO A 259 3.37 27.99 -12.79
C PRO A 259 4.29 26.78 -12.71
N LEU A 260 3.88 25.78 -11.94
CA LEU A 260 4.56 24.51 -11.82
C LEU A 260 3.97 23.49 -12.82
N ASN A 261 2.66 23.56 -13.08
CA ASN A 261 1.93 22.57 -13.88
C ASN A 261 2.06 21.14 -13.33
N GLU A 262 1.93 20.98 -12.01
CA GLU A 262 2.19 19.73 -11.30
C GLU A 262 1.28 18.55 -11.70
N TYR A 263 0.14 18.85 -12.33
CA TYR A 263 -0.76 17.84 -12.93
C TYR A 263 -0.14 17.08 -14.10
N LYS A 264 1.00 17.53 -14.65
CA LYS A 264 1.73 16.84 -15.72
C LYS A 264 2.78 15.89 -15.14
N SER A 265 3.19 14.93 -15.96
CA SER A 265 4.25 13.96 -15.62
C SER A 265 3.87 13.02 -14.47
N VAL A 266 4.84 12.26 -13.99
CA VAL A 266 4.70 11.36 -12.86
C VAL A 266 4.54 12.12 -11.54
N GLN A 267 4.03 11.42 -10.54
CA GLN A 267 3.57 12.03 -9.30
C GLN A 267 4.77 12.46 -8.46
N VAL A 268 5.79 11.61 -8.40
CA VAL A 268 6.98 11.83 -7.58
C VAL A 268 8.23 11.66 -8.44
N THR A 269 9.21 12.54 -8.22
CA THR A 269 10.56 12.40 -8.80
C THR A 269 11.67 12.50 -7.75
N ARG A 270 11.34 13.02 -6.57
CA ARG A 270 12.26 13.27 -5.45
C ARG A 270 11.63 12.99 -4.10
N ILE A 271 12.46 12.42 -3.24
CA ILE A 271 12.14 12.04 -1.87
C ILE A 271 13.29 12.49 -0.94
N THR A 272 13.02 12.59 0.36
CA THR A 272 14.02 12.65 1.44
C THR A 272 13.68 11.59 2.49
N TRP A 273 14.71 10.95 3.04
CA TRP A 273 14.62 9.92 4.07
C TRP A 273 15.54 10.20 5.27
N ASP A 274 15.94 11.44 5.45
CA ASP A 274 16.79 11.87 6.57
C ASP A 274 16.18 11.51 7.93
N ASP A 275 14.85 11.58 8.05
CA ASP A 275 14.11 11.26 9.26
C ASP A 275 13.47 9.85 9.22
N TYR A 276 14.04 8.91 8.45
CA TYR A 276 13.48 7.56 8.30
C TYR A 276 13.47 6.78 9.62
N GLU A 277 14.58 6.79 10.35
CA GLU A 277 14.72 5.99 11.56
C GLU A 277 14.02 6.65 12.75
N SER A 278 13.62 5.83 13.73
CA SER A 278 13.11 6.32 15.01
C SER A 278 14.23 7.02 15.78
N ASP A 279 13.93 8.18 16.38
CA ASP A 279 14.86 8.94 17.21
C ASP A 279 14.19 9.21 18.56
N ALA A 280 14.78 8.69 19.64
CA ALA A 280 14.27 8.83 21.00
C ALA A 280 14.15 10.31 21.43
N ASN A 281 14.94 11.22 20.84
CA ASN A 281 14.89 12.64 21.16
C ASN A 281 13.61 13.32 20.62
N ARG A 282 12.88 12.69 19.70
CA ARG A 282 11.60 13.20 19.19
C ARG A 282 10.44 12.99 20.16
N GLY A 283 10.60 12.09 21.14
CA GLY A 283 9.58 11.82 22.16
C GLY A 283 8.41 10.93 21.70
N PHE A 284 8.52 10.29 20.54
CA PHE A 284 7.57 9.32 20.00
C PHE A 284 8.31 8.23 19.20
N TYR A 285 7.71 7.04 19.08
CA TYR A 285 8.15 6.02 18.12
C TYR A 285 7.79 6.41 16.69
N GLY A 286 8.72 6.17 15.77
CA GLY A 286 8.46 6.23 14.35
C GLY A 286 9.40 7.14 13.59
N GLY A 287 9.22 7.13 12.29
CA GLY A 287 9.99 7.87 11.31
C GLY A 287 9.34 7.69 9.95
N GLY A 288 10.02 8.14 8.90
CA GLY A 288 9.34 8.34 7.64
C GLY A 288 10.13 9.04 6.54
N GLY A 289 9.39 9.52 5.56
CA GLY A 289 9.93 10.23 4.42
C GLY A 289 9.02 11.34 3.93
N LEU A 290 9.61 12.27 3.20
CA LEU A 290 8.88 13.28 2.47
C LEU A 290 9.07 13.05 0.98
N ASP A 291 8.05 13.38 0.20
CA ASP A 291 8.19 13.48 -1.23
C ASP A 291 7.35 14.62 -1.80
N CYS A 292 7.84 15.18 -2.91
CA CYS A 292 7.07 16.16 -3.66
C CYS A 292 6.07 15.45 -4.58
N ARG A 293 4.81 15.84 -4.48
CA ARG A 293 3.73 15.27 -5.29
C ARG A 293 2.63 16.27 -5.59
N PHE A 294 1.76 15.85 -6.48
CA PHE A 294 0.46 16.46 -6.68
C PHE A 294 -0.49 15.40 -7.20
N PHE A 295 -1.59 15.17 -6.47
CA PHE A 295 -2.55 14.11 -6.78
C PHE A 295 -3.98 14.64 -7.00
N GLN A 296 -4.13 15.96 -7.00
CA GLN A 296 -5.42 16.62 -7.12
C GLN A 296 -5.68 17.03 -8.57
N TYR A 297 -6.55 16.30 -9.27
CA TYR A 297 -7.12 16.77 -10.55
C TYR A 297 -8.13 17.90 -10.30
N PRO A 298 -8.57 18.66 -11.32
CA PRO A 298 -9.33 19.90 -11.12
C PRO A 298 -10.53 19.78 -10.17
N ILE A 299 -11.28 18.66 -10.21
CA ILE A 299 -12.41 18.41 -9.31
C ILE A 299 -11.94 18.23 -7.86
N LEU A 300 -10.95 17.37 -7.62
CA LEU A 300 -10.45 17.13 -6.25
C LEU A 300 -9.79 18.39 -5.68
N HIS A 301 -9.07 19.14 -6.52
CA HIS A 301 -8.49 20.43 -6.11
C HIS A 301 -9.58 21.45 -5.77
N ALA A 302 -10.69 21.45 -6.50
CA ALA A 302 -11.82 22.32 -6.21
C ALA A 302 -12.52 21.99 -4.87
N LEU A 303 -12.54 20.71 -4.50
CA LEU A 303 -13.20 20.24 -3.27
C LEU A 303 -12.33 20.38 -2.01
N GLY A 304 -11.00 20.34 -2.12
CA GLY A 304 -10.13 20.35 -0.94
C GLY A 304 -8.68 20.76 -1.17
N GLY A 305 -8.36 21.38 -2.32
CA GLY A 305 -6.99 21.81 -2.64
C GLY A 305 -6.65 23.25 -2.25
N LEU A 306 -7.66 24.07 -1.93
CA LEU A 306 -7.46 25.44 -1.51
C LEU A 306 -7.25 25.55 0.01
N PRO A 307 -6.61 26.63 0.50
CA PRO A 307 -6.56 26.93 1.93
C PRO A 307 -7.95 27.03 2.57
N SER A 308 -8.06 26.73 3.87
CA SER A 308 -9.35 26.71 4.60
C SER A 308 -10.06 28.06 4.70
N ASP A 309 -9.35 29.17 4.52
CA ASP A 309 -9.91 30.53 4.47
C ASP A 309 -10.31 30.97 3.06
N ALA A 310 -10.12 30.13 2.03
CA ALA A 310 -10.52 30.45 0.67
C ALA A 310 -12.05 30.44 0.54
N PRO A 311 -12.64 31.35 -0.26
CA PRO A 311 -14.05 31.28 -0.60
C PRO A 311 -14.39 29.96 -1.28
N THR A 312 -15.51 29.35 -0.94
CA THR A 312 -15.97 28.07 -1.53
C THR A 312 -16.91 28.26 -2.73
N TRP A 313 -17.26 29.51 -3.05
CA TRP A 313 -18.16 29.86 -4.15
C TRP A 313 -17.88 31.27 -4.68
N GLY A 314 -18.38 31.56 -5.89
CA GLY A 314 -18.37 32.90 -6.47
C GLY A 314 -17.15 33.21 -7.33
N ALA A 315 -17.02 34.48 -7.73
CA ALA A 315 -15.99 34.93 -8.66
C ALA A 315 -14.57 34.81 -8.09
N GLU A 316 -14.39 35.06 -6.79
CA GLU A 316 -13.09 34.92 -6.13
C GLU A 316 -12.64 33.46 -6.05
N TYR A 317 -13.54 32.54 -5.67
CA TYR A 317 -13.26 31.11 -5.70
C TYR A 317 -12.77 30.65 -7.08
N LYS A 318 -13.46 31.03 -8.16
CA LYS A 318 -13.05 30.69 -9.53
C LYS A 318 -11.66 31.25 -9.90
N ARG A 319 -11.35 32.48 -9.47
CA ARG A 319 -10.02 33.08 -9.65
C ARG A 319 -8.95 32.32 -8.89
N MET A 320 -9.18 32.02 -7.61
CA MET A 320 -8.27 31.26 -6.78
C MET A 320 -8.03 29.86 -7.33
N LEU A 321 -9.08 29.13 -7.72
CA LEU A 321 -8.94 27.82 -8.35
C LEU A 321 -8.02 27.85 -9.57
N GLY A 322 -8.26 28.78 -10.51
CA GLY A 322 -7.44 28.91 -11.71
C GLY A 322 -5.99 29.30 -11.41
N HIS A 323 -5.77 30.10 -10.37
CA HIS A 323 -4.43 30.55 -9.97
C HIS A 323 -3.66 29.51 -9.16
N TYR A 324 -4.32 28.82 -8.22
CA TYR A 324 -3.66 27.89 -7.29
C TYR A 324 -3.39 26.54 -7.97
N PHE A 325 -4.33 26.04 -8.79
CA PHE A 325 -4.21 24.71 -9.41
C PHE A 325 -2.91 24.52 -10.20
N ASN A 326 -2.41 25.56 -10.86
CA ASN A 326 -1.17 25.47 -11.64
C ASN A 326 0.08 25.96 -10.89
N ARG A 327 -0.03 26.39 -9.63
CA ARG A 327 1.05 26.99 -8.82
C ARG A 327 1.27 26.33 -7.47
N THR A 328 0.49 25.32 -7.15
CA THR A 328 0.64 24.55 -5.92
C THR A 328 1.50 23.32 -6.17
N MET A 329 2.40 23.01 -5.23
CA MET A 329 2.91 21.65 -5.04
C MET A 329 2.58 21.18 -3.63
N ASP A 330 2.42 19.86 -3.48
CA ASP A 330 2.28 19.22 -2.18
C ASP A 330 3.58 18.54 -1.80
N VAL A 331 3.86 18.54 -0.51
CA VAL A 331 4.84 17.65 0.11
C VAL A 331 4.05 16.60 0.88
N GLY A 332 4.06 15.37 0.37
CA GLY A 332 3.46 14.21 1.01
C GLY A 332 4.37 13.69 2.12
N CYS A 333 3.77 13.37 3.25
CA CYS A 333 4.45 12.86 4.43
C CYS A 333 4.08 11.40 4.64
N HIS A 334 5.06 10.52 4.60
CA HIS A 334 4.88 9.08 4.82
C HIS A 334 5.52 8.68 6.12
N SER A 335 4.74 8.12 7.04
CA SER A 335 5.23 7.58 8.30
C SER A 335 4.72 6.16 8.54
N THR A 336 5.23 5.56 9.61
CA THR A 336 4.76 4.27 10.10
C THR A 336 3.36 4.35 10.72
N SER A 337 2.79 3.18 10.98
CA SER A 337 1.56 2.95 11.74
C SER A 337 1.81 1.74 12.63
N LEU A 338 1.60 1.89 13.94
CA LEU A 338 1.85 0.83 14.90
C LEU A 338 0.76 -0.26 14.84
N PRO A 339 1.12 -1.55 14.99
CA PRO A 339 0.15 -2.64 15.00
C PRO A 339 -0.61 -2.63 16.34
N VAL A 340 -1.78 -2.01 16.38
CA VAL A 340 -2.68 -2.01 17.55
C VAL A 340 -3.68 -3.16 17.42
N GLU A 341 -3.78 -4.02 18.44
CA GLU A 341 -4.59 -5.26 18.35
C GLU A 341 -6.07 -5.00 18.06
N THR A 342 -6.63 -3.92 18.62
CA THR A 342 -8.04 -3.56 18.42
C THR A 342 -8.35 -3.06 17.01
N ASN A 343 -7.35 -2.63 16.26
CA ASN A 343 -7.52 -2.24 14.87
C ASN A 343 -7.79 -3.49 14.06
N SER A 344 -8.96 -3.57 13.43
CA SER A 344 -9.43 -4.82 12.85
C SER A 344 -10.33 -4.69 11.64
N ILE A 345 -10.32 -5.76 10.86
CA ILE A 345 -11.34 -6.14 9.89
C ILE A 345 -12.13 -7.30 10.48
N SER A 346 -13.43 -7.11 10.66
CA SER A 346 -14.34 -8.13 11.19
C SER A 346 -15.61 -8.23 10.32
N LEU A 347 -16.43 -9.24 10.60
CA LEU A 347 -17.72 -9.39 9.95
C LEU A 347 -18.77 -8.55 10.69
N ASP A 348 -19.56 -7.79 9.94
CA ASP A 348 -20.73 -7.12 10.48
C ASP A 348 -21.82 -8.16 10.83
N PRO A 349 -22.40 -8.13 12.05
CA PRO A 349 -23.39 -9.13 12.46
C PRO A 349 -24.76 -8.96 11.79
N GLU A 350 -25.06 -7.78 11.25
CA GLU A 350 -26.39 -7.44 10.73
C GLU A 350 -26.36 -7.10 9.24
N VAL A 351 -25.38 -6.29 8.83
CA VAL A 351 -25.25 -5.79 7.46
C VAL A 351 -24.67 -6.88 6.58
N LYS A 352 -25.32 -7.12 5.44
CA LYS A 352 -24.88 -8.06 4.42
C LYS A 352 -24.70 -7.35 3.09
N ASP A 353 -23.79 -7.85 2.26
CA ASP A 353 -23.69 -7.40 0.88
C ASP A 353 -24.78 -8.01 0.01
N LYS A 354 -24.81 -7.63 -1.28
CA LYS A 354 -25.85 -8.07 -2.22
C LYS A 354 -25.92 -9.59 -2.44
N TRP A 355 -24.88 -10.34 -2.06
CA TRP A 355 -24.84 -11.79 -2.14
C TRP A 355 -25.16 -12.47 -0.80
N GLY A 356 -25.60 -11.68 0.20
CA GLY A 356 -25.94 -12.19 1.53
C GLY A 356 -24.73 -12.49 2.41
N ARG A 357 -23.52 -12.13 2.00
CA ARG A 357 -22.30 -12.31 2.81
C ARG A 357 -22.24 -11.20 3.86
N PRO A 358 -21.76 -11.47 5.08
CA PRO A 358 -21.54 -10.42 6.06
C PRO A 358 -20.69 -9.28 5.48
N ALA A 359 -21.13 -8.04 5.68
CA ALA A 359 -20.40 -6.87 5.26
C ALA A 359 -19.11 -6.74 6.07
N MET A 360 -18.16 -6.00 5.51
CA MET A 360 -16.92 -5.68 6.21
C MET A 360 -17.19 -4.62 7.27
N ARG A 361 -16.79 -4.90 8.52
CA ARG A 361 -16.73 -3.90 9.59
C ARG A 361 -15.27 -3.57 9.89
N VAL A 362 -14.93 -2.29 9.78
CA VAL A 362 -13.58 -1.76 10.02
C VAL A 362 -13.57 -1.02 11.35
N THR A 363 -12.68 -1.42 12.25
CA THR A 363 -12.38 -0.69 13.48
C THR A 363 -10.95 -0.21 13.39
N TYR A 364 -10.71 1.09 13.50
CA TYR A 364 -9.36 1.63 13.40
C TYR A 364 -9.20 2.85 14.30
N ARG A 365 -8.05 2.93 14.96
CA ARG A 365 -7.60 4.08 15.72
C ARG A 365 -6.08 4.16 15.70
N ASP A 366 -5.54 5.31 15.37
CA ASP A 366 -4.09 5.52 15.40
C ASP A 366 -3.55 5.47 16.84
N HIS A 367 -2.32 5.00 17.00
CA HIS A 367 -1.60 5.13 18.25
C HIS A 367 -1.18 6.61 18.45
N PRO A 368 -1.10 7.14 19.68
CA PRO A 368 -0.64 8.51 19.92
C PRO A 368 0.70 8.85 19.25
N ASP A 369 1.65 7.90 19.23
CA ASP A 369 2.93 8.06 18.53
C ASP A 369 2.77 8.20 17.01
N ASP A 370 1.78 7.54 16.39
CA ASP A 370 1.52 7.69 14.95
C ASP A 370 1.05 9.13 14.64
N VAL A 371 0.17 9.68 15.48
CA VAL A 371 -0.32 11.08 15.36
C VAL A 371 0.81 12.08 15.59
N ALA A 372 1.66 11.86 16.61
CA ALA A 372 2.83 12.68 16.87
C ALA A 372 3.85 12.63 15.72
N CYS A 373 4.06 11.44 15.13
CA CYS A 373 4.93 11.26 13.98
C CYS A 373 4.39 11.99 12.74
N MET A 374 3.08 11.89 12.47
CA MET A 374 2.44 12.67 11.40
C MET A 374 2.60 14.17 11.62
N GLN A 375 2.40 14.67 12.84
CA GLN A 375 2.58 16.09 13.15
C GLN A 375 4.01 16.56 12.87
N PHE A 376 5.01 15.80 13.33
CA PHE A 376 6.42 16.09 13.05
C PHE A 376 6.71 16.20 11.54
N PHE A 377 6.22 15.25 10.74
CA PHE A 377 6.44 15.30 9.29
C PHE A 377 5.66 16.41 8.61
N GLN A 378 4.47 16.78 9.10
CA GLN A 378 3.76 17.95 8.55
C GLN A 378 4.55 19.23 8.82
N ASP A 379 5.11 19.38 10.02
CA ASP A 379 5.94 20.55 10.36
C ASP A 379 7.22 20.59 9.50
N ARG A 380 7.86 19.44 9.27
CA ARG A 380 9.01 19.36 8.36
C ARG A 380 8.62 19.69 6.90
N ALA A 381 7.46 19.26 6.45
CA ALA A 381 6.96 19.58 5.12
C ALA A 381 6.73 21.08 4.95
N ARG A 382 6.21 21.76 5.99
CA ARG A 382 6.04 23.22 6.00
C ARG A 382 7.39 23.94 5.92
N GLU A 383 8.36 23.54 6.74
CA GLU A 383 9.72 24.07 6.73
C GLU A 383 10.37 23.93 5.33
N LEU A 384 10.22 22.76 4.71
CA LEU A 384 10.74 22.49 3.37
C LEU A 384 10.09 23.41 2.32
N LEU A 385 8.77 23.57 2.36
CA LEU A 385 8.03 24.44 1.44
C LEU A 385 8.45 25.91 1.57
N ASP A 386 8.63 26.41 2.80
CA ASP A 386 9.14 27.76 3.06
C ASP A 386 10.56 27.91 2.48
N ALA A 387 11.44 26.95 2.76
CA ALA A 387 12.80 26.93 2.22
C ALA A 387 12.84 26.82 0.68
N ALA A 388 11.85 26.15 0.08
CA ALA A 388 11.67 26.06 -1.37
C ALA A 388 11.16 27.37 -2.00
N GLY A 389 10.69 28.33 -1.19
CA GLY A 389 10.23 29.64 -1.63
C GLY A 389 8.71 29.74 -1.83
N ALA A 390 7.92 28.94 -1.12
CA ALA A 390 6.47 29.09 -1.11
C ALA A 390 6.08 30.50 -0.63
N ARG A 391 5.10 31.11 -1.29
CA ARG A 391 4.50 32.40 -0.90
C ARG A 391 3.45 32.22 0.19
N ARG A 392 2.89 31.02 0.28
CA ARG A 392 1.89 30.62 1.25
C ARG A 392 1.98 29.12 1.45
N VAL A 393 1.91 28.68 2.69
CA VAL A 393 1.90 27.26 3.07
C VAL A 393 0.61 26.96 3.87
N TRP A 394 -0.02 25.83 3.60
CA TRP A 394 -1.18 25.33 4.32
C TRP A 394 -1.20 23.81 4.34
N GLY A 395 -2.09 23.21 5.13
CA GLY A 395 -2.29 21.77 5.20
C GLY A 395 -3.53 21.47 6.04
N PRO A 396 -4.01 20.21 6.03
CA PRO A 396 -5.06 19.79 6.94
C PRO A 396 -4.57 19.84 8.40
N GLU A 397 -5.51 19.82 9.33
CA GLU A 397 -5.19 19.47 10.72
C GLU A 397 -4.73 18.00 10.78
N VAL A 398 -3.71 17.71 11.60
CA VAL A 398 -3.29 16.33 11.84
C VAL A 398 -4.21 15.72 12.88
N THR A 399 -5.01 14.76 12.45
CA THR A 399 -5.95 14.01 13.29
C THR A 399 -5.81 12.51 13.06
N GLU A 400 -6.49 11.70 13.87
CA GLU A 400 -6.65 10.27 13.61
C GLU A 400 -7.24 10.04 12.20
N GLN A 401 -6.75 9.02 11.51
CA GLN A 401 -7.15 8.64 10.17
C GLN A 401 -8.51 7.93 10.21
N SER A 402 -9.43 8.38 9.35
CA SER A 402 -10.74 7.75 9.16
C SER A 402 -10.79 6.79 7.97
N PHE A 403 -9.72 6.74 7.17
CA PHE A 403 -9.60 5.83 6.04
C PHE A 403 -8.15 5.50 5.69
N GLY A 404 -7.93 4.39 4.98
CA GLY A 404 -6.60 3.98 4.49
C GLY A 404 -6.62 3.24 3.15
N ALA A 405 -5.50 3.29 2.44
CA ALA A 405 -5.29 2.60 1.16
C ALA A 405 -4.19 1.53 1.21
N HIS A 406 -3.28 1.60 2.19
CA HIS A 406 -2.33 0.51 2.46
C HIS A 406 -2.90 -0.34 3.58
N LEU A 407 -3.57 -1.43 3.21
CA LEU A 407 -4.26 -2.31 4.15
C LEU A 407 -3.30 -3.42 4.58
N LEU A 408 -2.76 -3.33 5.80
CA LEU A 408 -1.62 -4.13 6.23
C LEU A 408 -1.90 -4.89 7.54
N GLY A 409 -1.24 -6.02 7.76
CA GLY A 409 -1.13 -6.66 9.09
C GLY A 409 -2.22 -7.66 9.49
N THR A 410 -3.35 -7.67 8.79
CA THR A 410 -4.55 -8.41 9.24
C THR A 410 -4.44 -9.92 9.24
N CYS A 411 -3.38 -10.49 8.67
CA CYS A 411 -3.05 -11.92 8.74
C CYS A 411 -1.52 -12.06 8.85
N ARG A 412 -0.91 -11.34 9.79
CA ARG A 412 0.54 -11.18 9.90
C ARG A 412 1.30 -12.50 9.97
N MET A 413 2.51 -12.46 9.42
CA MET A 413 3.49 -13.54 9.43
C MET A 413 4.20 -13.68 10.79
N GLY A 414 4.57 -14.89 11.18
CA GLY A 414 5.36 -15.18 12.38
C GLY A 414 5.70 -16.66 12.55
N GLU A 415 6.67 -16.96 13.41
CA GLU A 415 7.06 -18.34 13.76
C GLU A 415 6.08 -19.01 14.74
N ASP A 416 5.50 -18.20 15.63
CA ASP A 416 4.61 -18.70 16.68
C ASP A 416 3.16 -18.75 16.19
N PRO A 417 2.54 -19.95 16.10
CA PRO A 417 1.15 -20.12 15.66
C PRO A 417 0.13 -19.51 16.62
N SER A 418 0.50 -19.15 17.86
CA SER A 418 -0.36 -18.43 18.80
C SER A 418 -0.29 -16.91 18.62
N ALA A 419 0.73 -16.40 17.92
CA ALA A 419 0.99 -14.96 17.76
C ALA A 419 0.92 -14.48 16.29
N SER A 420 0.66 -15.38 15.35
CA SER A 420 0.59 -15.09 13.90
C SER A 420 -0.45 -15.96 13.18
N VAL A 421 -0.77 -15.61 11.93
CA VAL A 421 -1.73 -16.36 11.10
C VAL A 421 -1.01 -17.27 10.10
N ILE A 422 0.13 -16.82 9.59
CA ILE A 422 0.95 -17.56 8.62
C ILE A 422 2.39 -17.68 9.10
N ASP A 423 3.03 -18.77 8.68
CA ASP A 423 4.45 -19.03 8.87
C ASP A 423 5.32 -18.17 7.94
N PRO A 424 6.66 -18.18 8.11
CA PRO A 424 7.58 -17.41 7.29
C PRO A 424 7.48 -17.73 5.79
N ASP A 425 6.95 -18.89 5.40
CA ASP A 425 6.81 -19.33 4.00
C ASP A 425 5.40 -19.07 3.43
N HIS A 426 4.64 -18.18 4.07
CA HIS A 426 3.29 -17.74 3.70
C HIS A 426 2.18 -18.79 3.87
N ARG A 427 2.48 -19.95 4.47
CA ARG A 427 1.49 -21.00 4.71
C ARG A 427 0.74 -20.70 6.02
N THR A 428 -0.55 -20.94 6.07
CA THR A 428 -1.28 -20.81 7.35
C THR A 428 -0.86 -21.90 8.33
N HIS A 429 -0.79 -21.56 9.62
CA HIS A 429 -0.46 -22.53 10.67
C HIS A 429 -1.47 -23.67 10.76
N ASP A 430 -2.74 -23.37 10.47
CA ASP A 430 -3.86 -24.30 10.67
C ASP A 430 -4.21 -25.16 9.45
N VAL A 431 -3.89 -24.70 8.22
CA VAL A 431 -4.41 -25.29 6.97
C VAL A 431 -3.26 -25.52 5.97
N PRO A 432 -2.75 -26.76 5.83
CA PRO A 432 -1.47 -27.03 5.18
C PRO A 432 -1.33 -26.63 3.70
N ASN A 433 -2.43 -26.51 2.97
CA ASN A 433 -2.45 -26.14 1.54
C ASN A 433 -3.08 -24.77 1.28
N LEU A 434 -3.19 -23.94 2.32
CA LEU A 434 -3.66 -22.56 2.23
C LEU A 434 -2.49 -21.61 2.48
N PHE A 435 -2.31 -20.66 1.57
CA PHE A 435 -1.26 -19.65 1.64
C PHE A 435 -1.87 -18.26 1.55
N LEU A 436 -1.31 -17.29 2.27
CA LEU A 436 -1.75 -15.89 2.22
C LEU A 436 -0.58 -15.02 1.76
N CYS A 437 -0.79 -14.24 0.70
CA CYS A 437 0.24 -13.33 0.20
C CYS A 437 -0.37 -12.05 -0.36
N ASP A 438 -0.51 -11.06 0.51
CA ASP A 438 -0.81 -9.67 0.19
C ASP A 438 -0.43 -8.76 1.38
N GLY A 439 -0.99 -7.55 1.47
CA GLY A 439 -0.75 -6.63 2.57
C GLY A 439 -1.09 -7.22 3.96
N SER A 440 -2.05 -8.16 4.05
CA SER A 440 -2.40 -8.84 5.30
C SER A 440 -1.20 -9.52 5.96
N SER A 441 -0.25 -10.02 5.15
CA SER A 441 0.91 -10.79 5.61
C SER A 441 1.99 -9.95 6.29
N MET A 442 1.94 -8.62 6.15
CA MET A 442 2.98 -7.73 6.68
C MET A 442 3.01 -7.74 8.21
N VAL A 443 4.20 -7.68 8.81
CA VAL A 443 4.36 -7.68 10.28
C VAL A 443 4.37 -6.27 10.85
N THR A 444 5.01 -5.33 10.15
CA THR A 444 5.03 -3.90 10.46
C THR A 444 4.52 -3.10 9.27
N GLY A 445 4.03 -1.88 9.51
CA GLY A 445 3.50 -0.98 8.47
C GLY A 445 4.57 -0.42 7.53
N GLY A 446 5.85 -0.56 7.87
CA GLY A 446 6.94 0.13 7.20
C GLY A 446 6.83 1.65 7.35
N ARG A 447 7.57 2.40 6.53
CA ARG A 447 7.62 3.88 6.57
C ARG A 447 7.34 4.52 5.22
N GLY A 448 6.74 3.74 4.32
CA GLY A 448 6.62 4.04 2.89
C GLY A 448 5.51 3.26 2.21
N GLN A 449 5.47 3.31 0.87
CA GLN A 449 4.50 2.52 0.12
C GLN A 449 4.88 1.02 0.14
N PRO A 450 3.97 0.11 0.51
CA PRO A 450 4.30 -1.29 0.81
C PRO A 450 4.36 -2.19 -0.43
N THR A 451 3.93 -1.72 -1.61
CA THR A 451 3.69 -2.58 -2.78
C THR A 451 4.94 -3.32 -3.23
N MET A 452 6.11 -2.69 -3.14
CA MET A 452 7.37 -3.35 -3.51
C MET A 452 7.66 -4.54 -2.59
N THR A 453 7.48 -4.37 -1.27
CA THR A 453 7.63 -5.44 -0.27
C THR A 453 6.63 -6.55 -0.48
N ILE A 454 5.36 -6.21 -0.72
CA ILE A 454 4.31 -7.19 -1.01
C ILE A 454 4.66 -8.01 -2.26
N GLN A 455 5.22 -7.40 -3.31
CA GLN A 455 5.68 -8.13 -4.49
C GLN A 455 6.93 -8.97 -4.25
N ALA A 456 7.88 -8.49 -3.43
CA ALA A 456 9.05 -9.27 -3.05
C ALA A 456 8.64 -10.53 -2.27
N LEU A 457 7.71 -10.38 -1.32
CA LEU A 457 7.06 -11.47 -0.61
C LEU A 457 6.32 -12.41 -1.57
N ALA A 458 5.60 -11.90 -2.57
CA ALA A 458 4.92 -12.73 -3.57
C ALA A 458 5.89 -13.56 -4.41
N PHE A 459 7.04 -13.01 -4.81
CA PHE A 459 8.06 -13.80 -5.51
C PHE A 459 8.67 -14.88 -4.61
N ARG A 460 8.92 -14.56 -3.34
CA ARG A 460 9.42 -15.53 -2.36
C ARG A 460 8.39 -16.64 -2.10
N ALA A 461 7.13 -16.28 -1.86
CA ALA A 461 6.03 -17.21 -1.67
C ALA A 461 5.86 -18.14 -2.88
N ALA A 462 5.89 -17.61 -4.10
CA ALA A 462 5.78 -18.41 -5.31
C ALA A 462 6.91 -19.44 -5.44
N GLU A 463 8.15 -19.07 -5.08
CA GLU A 463 9.29 -19.99 -5.07
C GLU A 463 9.09 -21.12 -4.05
N ARG A 464 8.71 -20.78 -2.81
CA ARG A 464 8.44 -21.75 -1.73
C ARG A 464 7.29 -22.69 -2.06
N ILE A 465 6.18 -22.16 -2.55
CA ILE A 465 5.01 -22.96 -2.95
C ILE A 465 5.39 -23.92 -4.09
N ALA A 466 6.19 -23.47 -5.06
CA ALA A 466 6.65 -24.33 -6.14
C ALA A 466 7.59 -25.45 -5.64
N GLU A 467 8.43 -25.19 -4.64
CA GLU A 467 9.25 -26.21 -3.97
C GLU A 467 8.40 -27.25 -3.26
N LEU A 468 7.38 -26.83 -2.52
CA LEU A 468 6.42 -27.71 -1.84
C LEU A 468 5.68 -28.60 -2.83
N ALA A 469 5.20 -28.04 -3.94
CA ALA A 469 4.54 -28.78 -5.00
C ALA A 469 5.48 -29.82 -5.65
N ARG A 470 6.74 -29.47 -5.92
CA ARG A 470 7.74 -30.41 -6.46
C ARG A 470 8.05 -31.56 -5.51
N ARG A 471 7.94 -31.34 -4.19
CA ARG A 471 8.11 -32.38 -3.15
C ARG A 471 6.83 -33.21 -2.91
N GLY A 472 5.70 -32.86 -3.53
CA GLY A 472 4.42 -33.54 -3.32
C GLY A 472 3.78 -33.25 -1.95
N GLU A 473 4.18 -32.16 -1.30
CA GLU A 473 3.65 -31.76 0.01
C GLU A 473 2.31 -31.02 -0.10
N ILE A 474 1.99 -30.50 -1.29
CA ILE A 474 0.71 -29.84 -1.60
C ILE A 474 0.11 -30.34 -2.90
#